data_AF-G7EEY1-F1
#
_entry.id   AF-G7EEY1-F1
#
_cell.length_a   1.000
_cell.length_b   1.000
_cell.length_c   1.000
_cell.angle_alpha   90.00
_cell.angle_beta   90.00
_cell.angle_gamma   90.00
#
_symmetry.space_group_name_H-M   'P 1'
#
loop_
_entity.id
_entity.type
_entity.pdbx_description
1 polymer ?
#
loop_
_entity_poly.entity_id
_entity_poly.type
_entity_poly.pdbx_seq_one_letter_code
_entity_poly.pdbx_strand_id
1 'polypeptide(L)'
;MIKISQALYVRVALSIAIVAIVVTLLSSTLSYYSGLKEKKNTNYLLVQQLAQTMGKTAAIAAYLNDRELSQEIINGLLSNDLVQGASLEGEVNPKGEMDLFIASGSINKKKKLY
;
A
#
# COMPACT_ATOMS: atom_id res chain seq x y z
N MET A 1 -10.28 12.30 63.14
CA MET A 1 -9.13 12.10 62.23
C MET A 1 -9.41 10.89 61.34
N ILE A 2 -9.50 11.13 60.04
CA ILE A 2 -9.89 10.17 59.00
C ILE A 2 -8.77 9.12 58.84
N LYS A 3 -9.00 7.87 59.27
CA LYS A 3 -8.08 6.74 59.06
C LYS A 3 -8.71 5.48 58.43
N ILE A 4 -10.04 5.42 58.30
CA ILE A 4 -10.74 4.30 57.64
C ILE A 4 -10.81 4.45 56.11
N SER A 5 -10.89 5.66 55.57
CA SER A 5 -11.12 5.87 54.12
C SER A 5 -9.89 5.61 53.24
N GLN A 6 -8.68 5.72 53.78
CA GLN A 6 -7.43 5.57 53.01
C GLN A 6 -7.26 4.15 52.45
N ALA A 7 -7.56 3.12 53.25
CA ALA A 7 -7.49 1.73 52.82
C ALA A 7 -8.56 1.39 51.75
N LEU A 8 -9.71 2.06 51.80
CA LEU A 8 -10.78 1.88 50.82
C LEU A 8 -10.39 2.48 49.45
N TYR A 9 -9.81 3.68 49.47
CA TYR A 9 -9.32 4.36 48.27
C TYR A 9 -8.22 3.56 47.56
N VAL A 10 -7.25 3.01 48.30
CA VAL A 10 -6.15 2.21 47.73
C VAL A 10 -6.68 0.96 47.04
N ARG A 11 -7.69 0.29 47.62
CA ARG A 11 -8.27 -0.93 47.06
C ARG A 11 -9.03 -0.66 45.77
N VAL A 12 -9.76 0.46 45.71
CA VAL A 12 -10.48 0.89 44.50
C VAL A 12 -9.50 1.32 43.40
N ALA A 13 -8.47 2.09 43.74
CA ALA A 13 -7.44 2.50 42.80
C ALA A 13 -6.70 1.30 42.18
N LEU A 14 -6.41 0.27 42.98
CA LEU A 14 -5.79 -0.97 42.50
C LEU A 14 -6.69 -1.71 41.50
N SER A 15 -7.99 -1.81 41.78
CA SER A 15 -8.96 -2.43 40.86
C SER A 15 -9.04 -1.70 39.52
N ILE A 16 -9.08 -0.36 39.55
CA ILE A 16 -9.13 0.47 38.33
C ILE A 16 -7.83 0.31 37.52
N ALA A 17 -6.68 0.25 38.18
CA ALA A 17 -5.39 0.05 37.51
C ALA A 17 -5.33 -1.30 36.79
N ILE A 18 -5.82 -2.37 37.41
CA ILE A 18 -5.86 -3.71 36.79
C ILE A 18 -6.78 -3.71 35.56
N VAL A 19 -7.97 -3.11 35.67
CA VAL A 19 -8.91 -3.00 34.54
C VAL A 19 -8.31 -2.19 33.40
N ALA A 20 -7.65 -1.07 33.70
CA ALA A 20 -6.99 -0.25 32.69
C ALA A 20 -5.93 -1.05 31.92
N ILE A 21 -5.08 -1.83 32.60
CA ILE A 21 -4.06 -2.68 31.95
C ILE A 21 -4.71 -3.68 30.98
N VAL A 22 -5.78 -4.36 31.42
CA VAL A 22 -6.49 -5.33 30.58
C VAL A 22 -7.13 -4.65 29.36
N VAL A 23 -7.77 -3.49 29.54
CA VAL A 23 -8.38 -2.72 28.45
C VAL A 23 -7.30 -2.24 27.46
N THR A 24 -6.14 -1.80 27.93
CA THR A 24 -5.03 -1.39 27.05
C THR A 24 -4.49 -2.58 26.24
N LEU A 25 -4.36 -3.76 26.84
CA LEU A 25 -3.90 -4.96 26.12
C LEU A 25 -4.91 -5.42 25.05
N LEU A 26 -6.20 -5.42 25.39
CA LEU A 26 -7.29 -5.73 24.45
C LEU A 26 -7.40 -4.69 23.33
N SER A 27 -7.26 -3.40 23.68
CA SER A 27 -7.29 -2.30 22.70
C SER A 27 -6.09 -2.33 21.76
N SER A 28 -4.91 -2.72 22.25
CA SER A 28 -3.70 -2.90 21.44
C SER A 28 -3.89 -4.03 20.42
N THR A 29 -4.46 -5.16 20.84
CA THR A 29 -4.71 -6.31 19.96
C THR A 29 -5.81 -6.04 18.93
N LEU A 30 -6.90 -5.38 19.32
CA LEU A 30 -7.95 -4.93 18.39
C LEU A 30 -7.43 -3.87 17.40
N SER A 31 -6.68 -2.88 17.87
CA SER A 31 -6.09 -1.84 17.01
C SER A 31 -5.05 -2.39 16.06
N TYR A 32 -4.30 -3.41 16.47
CA TYR A 32 -3.36 -4.10 15.59
C TYR A 32 -4.09 -4.81 14.43
N TYR A 33 -5.18 -5.52 14.73
CA TYR A 33 -5.97 -6.21 13.70
C TYR A 33 -6.73 -5.24 12.78
N SER A 34 -7.32 -4.17 13.32
CA SER A 34 -8.05 -3.17 12.55
C SER A 34 -7.12 -2.27 11.73
N GLY A 35 -6.01 -1.80 12.33
CA GLY A 35 -5.08 -0.87 11.70
C GLY A 35 -4.28 -1.48 10.53
N LEU A 36 -4.01 -2.79 10.56
CA LEU A 36 -3.34 -3.48 9.46
C LEU A 36 -4.24 -3.65 8.22
N LYS A 37 -5.56 -3.81 8.44
CA LYS A 37 -6.52 -3.97 7.34
C LYS A 37 -6.84 -2.63 6.68
N GLU A 38 -6.88 -1.55 7.46
CA GLU A 38 -7.19 -0.21 6.98
C GLU A 38 -6.01 0.44 6.23
N LYS A 39 -4.77 0.27 6.71
CA LYS A 39 -3.58 0.84 6.05
C LYS A 39 -3.22 0.19 4.71
N LYS A 40 -3.63 -1.07 4.50
CA LYS A 40 -3.42 -1.77 3.22
C LYS A 40 -4.50 -1.47 2.19
N ASN A 41 -5.75 -1.28 2.61
CA ASN A 41 -6.87 -1.13 1.68
C ASN A 41 -6.81 0.18 0.90
N THR A 42 -6.47 1.30 1.55
CA THR A 42 -6.45 2.62 0.90
C THR A 42 -5.36 2.74 -0.17
N ASN A 43 -4.14 2.26 0.11
CA ASN A 43 -3.05 2.31 -0.87
C ASN A 43 -3.29 1.37 -2.05
N TYR A 44 -3.86 0.19 -1.81
CA TYR A 44 -4.16 -0.78 -2.87
C TYR A 44 -5.23 -0.24 -3.83
N LEU A 45 -6.28 0.40 -3.31
CA LEU A 45 -7.31 1.01 -4.14
C LEU A 45 -6.76 2.13 -5.04
N LEU A 46 -5.86 2.97 -4.52
CA LEU A 46 -5.22 4.02 -5.30
C LEU A 46 -4.34 3.45 -6.43
N VAL A 47 -3.53 2.44 -6.14
CA VAL A 47 -2.71 1.75 -7.16
C VAL A 47 -3.61 1.05 -8.18
N GLN A 48 -4.72 0.46 -7.75
CA GLN A 48 -5.65 -0.21 -8.65
C GLN A 48 -6.37 0.76 -9.59
N GLN A 49 -6.81 1.93 -9.10
CA GLN A 49 -7.40 2.98 -9.93
C GLN A 49 -6.40 3.55 -10.94
N LEU A 50 -5.15 3.75 -10.51
CA LEU A 50 -4.06 4.17 -11.39
C LEU A 50 -3.81 3.14 -12.50
N ALA A 51 -3.68 1.87 -12.13
CA ALA A 51 -3.49 0.76 -13.07
C ALA A 51 -4.67 0.61 -14.03
N GLN A 52 -5.91 0.81 -13.56
CA GLN A 52 -7.11 0.72 -14.42
C GLN A 52 -7.17 1.85 -15.45
N THR A 53 -6.76 3.07 -15.07
CA THR A 53 -6.73 4.22 -15.97
C THR A 53 -5.63 4.06 -17.02
N MET A 54 -4.41 3.71 -16.58
CA MET A 54 -3.27 3.58 -17.50
C MET A 54 -3.28 2.27 -18.29
N GLY A 55 -3.99 1.23 -17.82
CA GLY A 55 -4.06 -0.07 -18.47
C GLY A 55 -4.66 -0.04 -19.87
N LYS A 56 -5.66 0.82 -20.12
CA LYS A 56 -6.24 0.98 -21.46
C LYS A 56 -5.23 1.60 -22.44
N THR A 57 -4.52 2.64 -22.00
CA THR A 57 -3.48 3.30 -22.80
C THR A 57 -2.29 2.37 -23.04
N ALA A 58 -1.88 1.62 -22.01
CA ALA A 58 -0.83 0.60 -22.10
C ALA A 58 -1.21 -0.52 -23.08
N ALA A 59 -2.45 -1.00 -23.06
CA ALA A 59 -2.94 -2.00 -24.00
C ALA A 59 -2.91 -1.49 -25.45
N ILE A 60 -3.26 -0.22 -25.68
CA ILE A 60 -3.18 0.39 -27.01
C ILE A 60 -1.71 0.48 -27.48
N ALA A 61 -0.81 0.95 -26.63
CA ALA A 61 0.62 1.03 -26.95
C ALA A 61 1.24 -0.34 -27.22
N ALA A 62 0.87 -1.35 -26.44
CA ALA A 62 1.29 -2.74 -26.61
C ALA A 62 0.76 -3.33 -27.93
N TYR A 63 -0.50 -3.05 -28.28
CA TYR A 63 -1.11 -3.52 -29.53
C TYR A 63 -0.50 -2.87 -30.77
N LEU A 64 -0.21 -1.56 -30.70
CA LEU A 64 0.44 -0.82 -31.78
C LEU A 64 1.95 -1.06 -31.87
N ASN A 65 2.51 -1.82 -30.91
CA ASN A 65 3.94 -2.06 -30.77
C ASN A 65 4.77 -0.76 -30.75
N ASP A 66 4.18 0.28 -30.15
CA ASP A 66 4.76 1.62 -30.10
C ASP A 66 5.71 1.69 -28.91
N ARG A 67 7.01 1.57 -29.20
CA ARG A 67 8.06 1.56 -28.18
C ARG A 67 8.17 2.90 -27.46
N GLU A 68 8.03 4.01 -28.18
CA GLU A 68 8.17 5.34 -27.59
C GLU A 68 7.01 5.62 -26.65
N LEU A 69 5.77 5.38 -27.11
CA LEU A 69 4.58 5.55 -26.29
C LEU A 69 4.60 4.62 -25.07
N SER A 70 5.05 3.37 -25.24
CA SER A 70 5.17 2.42 -24.13
C SER A 70 6.21 2.87 -23.09
N GLN A 71 7.35 3.42 -23.51
CA GLN A 71 8.35 3.96 -22.60
C GLN A 71 7.84 5.21 -21.87
N GLU A 72 7.10 6.08 -22.56
CA GLU A 72 6.48 7.25 -21.93
C GLU A 72 5.44 6.84 -20.86
N ILE A 73 4.65 5.81 -21.13
CA ILE A 73 3.70 5.22 -20.17
C ILE A 73 4.43 4.66 -18.95
N ILE A 74 5.52 3.91 -19.14
CA ILE A 74 6.35 3.39 -18.04
C ILE A 74 6.95 4.54 -17.22
N ASN A 75 7.51 5.56 -17.86
CA ASN A 75 8.09 6.71 -17.18
C ASN A 75 7.03 7.49 -16.39
N GLY A 76 5.83 7.66 -16.96
CA GLY A 76 4.68 8.26 -16.27
C GLY A 76 4.25 7.46 -15.04
N LEU A 77 4.17 6.13 -15.15
CA LEU A 77 3.87 5.24 -14.03
C LEU A 77 4.94 5.33 -12.93
N LEU A 78 6.22 5.30 -13.29
CA LEU A 78 7.34 5.36 -12.35
C LEU A 78 7.52 6.73 -11.69
N SER A 79 6.96 7.79 -12.28
CA SER A 79 6.90 9.10 -11.64
C SER A 79 5.94 9.15 -10.44
N ASN A 80 5.00 8.19 -10.36
CA ASN A 80 4.04 8.13 -9.27
C ASN A 80 4.65 7.48 -8.03
N ASP A 81 4.48 8.13 -6.88
CA ASP A 81 5.11 7.67 -5.65
C ASP A 81 4.59 6.32 -5.13
N LEU A 82 3.40 5.90 -5.54
CA LEU A 82 2.77 4.64 -5.15
C LEU A 82 3.25 3.45 -5.99
N VAL A 83 3.89 3.70 -7.14
CA VAL A 83 4.34 2.67 -8.08
C VAL A 83 5.80 2.34 -7.81
N GLN A 84 6.13 1.06 -7.62
CA GLN A 84 7.52 0.61 -7.43
C GLN A 84 8.16 0.06 -8.71
N GLY A 85 7.35 -0.35 -9.67
CA GLY A 85 7.78 -0.90 -10.93
C GLY A 85 6.62 -1.03 -11.90
N ALA A 86 6.93 -1.00 -13.19
CA ALA A 86 5.97 -1.20 -14.26
C ALA A 86 6.65 -1.96 -15.42
N SER A 87 5.88 -2.79 -16.11
CA SER A 87 6.32 -3.52 -17.30
C SER A 87 5.17 -3.57 -18.30
N LEU A 88 5.52 -3.41 -19.58
CA LEU A 88 4.60 -3.43 -20.70
C LEU A 88 5.24 -4.28 -21.80
N GLU A 89 4.48 -5.27 -22.27
CA GLU A 89 4.92 -6.23 -23.27
C GLU A 89 3.92 -6.18 -24.43
N GLY A 90 4.43 -5.92 -25.63
CA GLY A 90 3.65 -5.93 -26.87
C GLY A 90 3.35 -7.36 -27.31
N GLU A 91 2.27 -7.55 -28.07
CA GLU A 91 1.94 -8.86 -28.64
C GLU A 91 2.60 -9.03 -30.01
N VAL A 92 3.16 -10.22 -30.28
CA VAL A 92 3.68 -10.58 -31.60
C VAL A 92 2.52 -11.03 -32.47
N ASN A 93 2.31 -10.33 -33.59
CA ASN A 93 1.35 -10.79 -34.59
C ASN A 93 1.82 -12.13 -35.19
N PRO A 94 0.99 -13.19 -35.23
CA PRO A 94 1.35 -14.50 -35.77
C PRO A 94 1.75 -14.48 -37.26
N LYS A 95 1.52 -13.37 -37.98
CA LYS A 95 2.04 -13.15 -39.34
C LYS A 95 3.52 -12.71 -39.39
N GLY A 96 4.18 -12.50 -38.25
CA GLY A 96 5.61 -12.16 -38.18
C GLY A 96 5.94 -10.72 -38.61
N GLU A 97 4.93 -9.86 -38.75
CA GLU A 97 5.08 -8.49 -39.26
C GLU A 97 5.51 -7.48 -38.19
N MET A 98 5.56 -7.87 -36.90
CA MET A 98 5.95 -6.99 -35.79
C MET A 98 6.84 -7.72 -34.77
N ASP A 99 7.98 -7.11 -34.42
CA ASP A 99 8.92 -7.63 -33.43
C ASP A 99 8.37 -7.53 -32.00
N LEU A 100 8.58 -8.56 -31.17
CA LEU A 100 8.24 -8.50 -29.74
C LEU A 100 8.95 -7.31 -29.09
N PHE A 101 8.20 -6.48 -28.36
CA PHE A 101 8.75 -5.38 -27.59
C PHE A 101 8.42 -5.49 -26.11
N ILE A 102 9.42 -5.19 -25.28
CA ILE A 102 9.32 -5.13 -23.82
C ILE A 102 9.81 -3.77 -23.34
N ALA A 103 8.96 -3.01 -22.65
CA ALA A 103 9.34 -1.87 -21.83
C ALA A 103 9.23 -2.24 -20.35
N SER A 104 10.28 -2.01 -19.57
CA SER A 104 10.25 -2.27 -18.13
C SER A 104 11.10 -1.27 -17.38
N GLY A 105 10.66 -0.92 -16.17
CA GLY A 105 11.44 -0.09 -15.25
C GLY A 105 11.02 -0.30 -13.80
N SER A 106 11.93 -0.05 -12.88
CA SER A 106 11.71 -0.24 -11.45
C SER A 106 12.46 0.82 -10.65
N ILE A 107 11.83 1.34 -9.60
CA ILE A 107 12.45 2.32 -8.71
C ILE A 107 12.88 1.65 -7.41
N ASN A 108 14.17 1.71 -7.10
CA ASN A 108 14.67 1.24 -5.81
C ASN A 108 14.50 2.36 -4.76
N LYS A 109 13.32 2.43 -4.15
CA LYS A 109 13.00 3.43 -3.11
C LYS A 109 13.65 3.13 -1.74
N LYS A 110 14.54 2.14 -1.60
CA LYS A 110 15.15 1.77 -0.30
C LYS A 110 16.18 2.78 0.26
N LYS A 111 16.38 3.95 -0.36
CA LYS A 111 17.38 4.93 0.08
C LYS A 111 16.81 6.32 0.37
N LYS A 112 15.78 6.40 1.22
CA LYS A 112 15.49 7.61 2.02
C LYS A 112 15.02 7.19 3.42
N LEU A 113 15.98 6.77 4.24
CA LEU A 113 15.90 6.90 5.69
C LEU A 113 16.15 8.38 5.98
N TYR A 114 15.10 9.10 6.40
CA TYR A 114 15.25 10.31 7.20
C TYR A 114 14.81 9.96 8.62
#